data_AF-A0A2J8U3W9-F1
#
_entry.id   AF-A0A2J8U3W9-F1
#
_cell.length_a   1.000
_cell.length_b   1.000
_cell.length_c   1.000
_cell.angle_alpha   90.00
_cell.angle_beta   90.00
_cell.angle_gamma   90.00
#
_symmetry.space_group_name_H-M   'P 1'
#
loop_
_entity.id
_entity.type
_entity.pdbx_description
1 polymer ?
#
loop_
_entity_poly.entity_id
_entity_poly.type
_entity_poly.pdbx_seq_one_letter_code
_entity_poly.pdbx_strand_id
1 'polypeptide(L)'
;MPDNNFAERSEEQVSGAKVIAQALKTQDVEYIFGIVGIPVTEIAIAAQQLGIKYIGMRNEQAVEACRLYTKFSARPSSIEAIPFVIEKAVRSSIYGRPGACYVDIPADFVNLQVNVNSIKYMERCMSPPISMAETSAVCTAASVIRNAKQPLLIIGK
;
A
#
# COMPACT_ATOMS: atom_id res chain seq x y z
N MET A 1 26.87 46.23 12.64
CA MET A 1 26.51 45.43 11.45
C MET A 1 26.94 43.99 11.70
N PRO A 2 26.02 43.05 11.94
CA PRO A 2 26.34 41.64 11.78
C PRO A 2 25.75 41.12 10.47
N ASP A 3 26.58 40.37 9.75
CA ASP A 3 26.32 39.86 8.41
C ASP A 3 25.14 38.89 8.35
N ASN A 4 24.30 39.18 7.37
CA ASN A 4 23.07 38.49 7.04
C ASN A 4 23.41 37.23 6.24
N ASN A 5 23.56 36.08 6.91
CA ASN A 5 23.71 34.79 6.24
C ASN A 5 22.38 34.01 6.31
N PHE A 6 21.38 34.48 5.58
CA PHE A 6 20.21 33.67 5.22
C PHE A 6 20.68 32.65 4.19
N ALA A 7 21.09 31.48 4.65
CA ALA A 7 21.22 30.32 3.79
C ALA A 7 19.83 30.01 3.21
N GLU A 8 19.64 30.33 1.93
CA GLU A 8 18.55 29.82 1.10
C GLU A 8 18.62 28.28 1.14
N ARG A 9 17.85 27.67 2.03
CA ARG A 9 17.45 26.26 1.91
C ARG A 9 16.58 26.20 0.66
N SER A 10 17.19 25.97 -0.49
CA SER A 10 16.49 25.64 -1.72
C SER A 10 15.48 24.54 -1.39
N GLU A 11 14.20 24.87 -1.51
CA GLU A 11 13.11 23.92 -1.30
C GLU A 11 13.24 22.81 -2.35
N GLU A 12 13.85 21.68 -1.97
CA GLU A 12 13.91 20.51 -2.85
C GLU A 12 12.48 20.09 -3.17
N GLN A 13 12.12 20.20 -4.45
CA GLN A 13 10.83 19.76 -4.95
C GLN A 13 10.95 18.33 -5.48
N VAL A 14 9.90 17.55 -5.24
CA VAL A 14 9.78 16.17 -5.70
C VAL A 14 8.50 16.00 -6.49
N SER A 15 8.57 15.27 -7.61
CA SER A 15 7.40 14.89 -8.39
C SER A 15 6.54 13.89 -7.61
N GLY A 16 5.22 14.00 -7.72
CA GLY A 16 4.28 13.06 -7.12
C GLY A 16 4.51 11.61 -7.58
N ALA A 17 4.96 11.37 -8.81
CA ALA A 17 5.38 10.04 -9.27
C ALA A 17 6.45 9.41 -8.37
N LYS A 18 7.44 10.22 -7.94
CA LYS A 18 8.50 9.80 -7.04
C LYS A 18 8.00 9.62 -5.61
N VAL A 19 7.04 10.43 -5.15
CA VAL A 19 6.36 10.23 -3.86
C VAL A 19 5.63 8.89 -3.83
N ILE A 20 4.88 8.55 -4.88
CA ILE A 20 4.17 7.28 -5.02
C ILE A 20 5.16 6.11 -5.00
N ALA A 21 6.19 6.17 -5.84
CA ALA A 21 7.20 5.13 -5.93
C ALA A 21 7.94 4.93 -4.59
N GLN A 22 8.29 6.01 -3.91
CA GLN A 22 8.95 5.95 -2.60
C GLN A 22 8.02 5.38 -1.53
N ALA A 23 6.74 5.76 -1.52
CA ALA A 23 5.76 5.20 -0.60
C ALA A 23 5.59 3.68 -0.80
N LEU A 24 5.56 3.20 -2.05
CA LEU A 24 5.54 1.76 -2.36
C LEU A 24 6.84 1.08 -1.89
N LYS A 25 8.00 1.69 -2.15
CA LYS A 25 9.29 1.14 -1.73
C LYS A 25 9.39 0.99 -0.21
N THR A 26 8.90 1.96 0.56
CA THR A 26 8.91 1.90 2.03
C THR A 26 8.02 0.77 2.58
N GLN A 27 7.00 0.36 1.83
CA GLN A 27 6.17 -0.80 2.15
C GLN A 27 6.76 -2.13 1.65
N ASP A 28 8.02 -2.14 1.22
CA ASP A 28 8.76 -3.31 0.74
C ASP A 28 8.17 -3.93 -0.55
N VAL A 29 7.61 -3.09 -1.42
CA VAL A 29 7.11 -3.53 -2.73
C VAL A 29 8.29 -3.74 -3.68
N GLU A 30 8.47 -4.97 -4.15
CA GLU A 30 9.53 -5.35 -5.09
C GLU A 30 9.08 -5.41 -6.55
N TYR A 31 7.78 -5.67 -6.79
CA TYR A 31 7.23 -5.89 -8.13
C TYR A 31 5.98 -5.03 -8.34
N ILE A 32 5.87 -4.44 -9.52
CA ILE A 32 4.66 -3.78 -10.01
C ILE A 32 4.26 -4.44 -11.32
N PHE A 33 2.98 -4.76 -11.45
CA PHE A 33 2.38 -5.26 -12.68
C PHE A 33 1.43 -4.20 -13.20
N GLY A 34 1.52 -3.81 -14.47
CA GLY A 34 0.66 -2.76 -15.01
C GLY A 34 0.85 -2.52 -16.49
N ILE A 35 0.09 -1.59 -17.05
CA ILE A 35 0.26 -1.11 -18.42
C ILE A 35 0.89 0.27 -18.40
N VAL A 36 1.88 0.46 -19.26
CA VAL A 36 2.55 1.74 -19.44
C VAL A 36 1.68 2.63 -20.31
N GLY A 37 1.38 3.83 -19.84
CA GLY A 37 0.57 4.83 -20.50
C GLY A 37 0.53 6.12 -19.69
N ILE A 38 0.03 7.22 -20.25
CA ILE A 38 -0.12 8.47 -19.51
C ILE A 38 -1.28 8.30 -18.50
N PRO A 39 -1.10 8.60 -17.20
CA PRO A 39 0.07 9.17 -16.52
C PRO A 39 1.01 8.14 -15.84
N VAL A 40 0.70 6.85 -15.90
CA VAL A 40 1.42 5.75 -15.22
C VAL A 40 2.89 5.62 -15.62
N THR A 41 3.29 6.06 -16.82
CA THR A 41 4.67 5.99 -17.31
C THR A 41 5.67 6.64 -16.33
N GLU A 42 5.34 7.80 -15.77
CA GLU A 42 6.26 8.48 -14.84
C GLU A 42 6.44 7.69 -13.53
N ILE A 43 5.35 7.08 -13.03
CA ILE A 43 5.39 6.22 -11.84
C ILE A 43 6.27 5.00 -12.11
N ALA A 44 6.14 4.38 -13.30
CA ALA A 44 6.95 3.22 -13.67
C ALA A 44 8.44 3.55 -13.69
N ILE A 45 8.82 4.68 -14.28
CA ILE A 45 10.21 5.16 -14.30
C ILE A 45 10.72 5.42 -12.88
N ALA A 46 9.95 6.14 -12.06
CA ALA A 46 10.33 6.43 -10.68
C ALA A 46 10.46 5.15 -9.82
N ALA A 47 9.57 4.18 -10.01
CA ALA A 47 9.62 2.89 -9.33
C ALA A 47 10.87 2.09 -9.72
N GLN A 48 11.21 2.06 -11.02
CA GLN A 48 12.41 1.40 -11.51
C GLN A 48 13.69 2.02 -10.95
N GLN A 49 13.76 3.35 -10.82
CA GLN A 49 14.89 4.05 -10.21
C GLN A 49 15.11 3.68 -8.74
N LEU A 50 14.04 3.29 -8.02
CA LEU A 50 14.09 2.80 -6.64
C LEU A 50 14.28 1.28 -6.53
N GLY A 51 14.56 0.61 -7.65
CA GLY A 51 14.80 -0.83 -7.71
C GLY A 51 13.54 -1.69 -7.66
N ILE A 52 12.36 -1.13 -7.94
CA ILE A 52 11.12 -1.90 -8.08
C ILE A 52 11.04 -2.44 -9.52
N LYS A 53 10.80 -3.74 -9.67
CA LYS A 53 10.68 -4.37 -10.97
C LYS A 53 9.28 -4.13 -11.56
N TYR A 54 9.21 -3.27 -12.57
CA TYR A 54 7.98 -3.07 -13.34
C TYR A 54 7.82 -4.13 -14.42
N ILE A 55 6.67 -4.80 -14.45
CA ILE A 55 6.31 -5.87 -15.39
C ILE A 55 5.11 -5.39 -16.20
N GLY A 56 5.37 -5.01 -17.45
CA GLY A 56 4.36 -4.54 -18.40
C GLY A 56 3.41 -5.66 -18.83
N MET A 57 2.11 -5.40 -18.76
CA MET A 57 1.04 -6.29 -19.22
C MET A 57 0.39 -5.78 -20.51
N ARG A 58 -0.42 -6.62 -21.18
CA ARG A 58 -1.12 -6.28 -22.43
C ARG A 58 -2.61 -5.97 -22.25
N ASN A 59 -3.17 -6.22 -21.06
CA ASN A 59 -4.57 -5.95 -20.72
C ASN A 59 -4.71 -5.77 -19.20
N GLU A 60 -5.44 -4.73 -18.79
CA GLU A 60 -5.71 -4.27 -17.43
C GLU A 60 -7.20 -4.27 -17.08
N GLN A 61 -8.07 -4.77 -17.97
CA GLN A 61 -9.53 -4.78 -17.82
C GLN A 61 -9.97 -5.24 -16.42
N ALA A 62 -10.33 -4.28 -15.56
CA ALA A 62 -11.32 -4.37 -14.45
C ALA A 62 -11.07 -3.37 -13.30
N VAL A 63 -10.00 -2.57 -13.29
CA VAL A 63 -9.58 -1.83 -12.06
C VAL A 63 -10.68 -0.92 -11.47
N GLU A 64 -11.45 -0.22 -12.29
CA GLU A 64 -12.48 0.72 -11.79
C GLU A 64 -13.76 0.01 -11.32
N ALA A 65 -14.12 -1.11 -11.95
CA ALA A 65 -15.20 -2.00 -11.48
C ALA A 65 -14.82 -2.75 -10.20
N CYS A 66 -13.53 -2.96 -9.95
CA CYS A 66 -13.02 -3.65 -8.76
C CYS A 66 -13.31 -2.90 -7.45
N ARG A 67 -13.64 -1.60 -7.49
CA ARG A 67 -13.96 -0.83 -6.27
C ARG A 67 -14.98 -1.54 -5.37
N LEU A 68 -16.04 -2.14 -5.95
CA LEU A 68 -17.08 -2.86 -5.21
C LEU A 68 -16.64 -4.24 -4.67
N TYR A 69 -15.51 -4.76 -5.16
CA TYR A 69 -14.99 -6.09 -4.84
C TYR A 69 -13.68 -6.04 -4.05
N THR A 70 -13.28 -4.86 -3.59
CA THR A 70 -12.07 -4.68 -2.77
C THR A 70 -12.40 -4.54 -1.30
N LYS A 71 -11.48 -5.03 -0.46
CA LYS A 71 -11.57 -4.93 0.99
C LYS A 71 -11.41 -3.48 1.47
N PHE A 72 -10.62 -2.70 0.74
CA PHE A 72 -10.39 -1.29 1.00
C PHE A 72 -10.31 -0.54 -0.33
N SER A 73 -11.02 0.58 -0.40
CA SER A 73 -10.90 1.52 -1.51
C SER A 73 -10.69 2.93 -0.98
N ALA A 74 -9.73 3.65 -1.54
CA ALA A 74 -9.48 5.04 -1.20
C ALA A 74 -8.94 5.84 -2.39
N ARG A 75 -9.21 7.15 -2.34
CA ARG A 75 -8.63 8.15 -3.23
C ARG A 75 -7.96 9.20 -2.35
N PRO A 76 -6.63 9.41 -2.43
CA PRO A 76 -5.94 10.45 -1.66
C PRO A 76 -6.51 11.83 -1.99
N SER A 77 -6.67 12.68 -0.98
CA SER A 77 -7.14 14.07 -1.15
C SER A 77 -6.03 15.02 -1.59
N SER A 78 -4.77 14.65 -1.35
CA SER A 78 -3.58 15.41 -1.73
C SER A 78 -2.37 14.48 -1.88
N ILE A 79 -1.25 15.00 -2.36
CA ILE A 79 -0.01 14.23 -2.58
C ILE A 79 0.64 13.84 -1.24
N GLU A 80 0.55 14.71 -0.24
CA GLU A 80 1.02 14.46 1.13
C GLU A 80 0.29 13.30 1.79
N ALA A 81 -0.96 13.04 1.38
CA ALA A 81 -1.76 11.93 1.88
C ALA A 81 -1.41 10.58 1.22
N ILE A 82 -0.70 10.57 0.08
CA ILE A 82 -0.38 9.35 -0.68
C ILE A 82 0.36 8.31 0.19
N PRO A 83 1.45 8.65 0.91
CA PRO A 83 2.16 7.66 1.74
C PRO A 83 1.26 7.03 2.80
N PHE A 84 0.37 7.82 3.40
CA PHE A 84 -0.60 7.33 4.39
C PHE A 84 -1.62 6.37 3.77
N VAL A 85 -2.19 6.72 2.61
CA VAL A 85 -3.19 5.88 1.94
C VAL A 85 -2.57 4.57 1.44
N ILE A 86 -1.35 4.60 0.93
CA ILE A 86 -0.61 3.40 0.50
C ILE A 86 -0.35 2.47 1.69
N GLU A 87 0.17 3.00 2.81
CA GLU A 87 0.38 2.20 4.02
C GLU A 87 -0.94 1.59 4.51
N LYS A 88 -2.02 2.37 4.56
CA LYS A 88 -3.34 1.88 4.95
C LYS A 88 -3.87 0.80 4.00
N ALA A 89 -3.61 0.91 2.70
CA ALA A 89 -3.98 -0.10 1.72
C ALA A 89 -3.19 -1.41 1.92
N VAL A 90 -1.88 -1.31 2.17
CA VAL A 90 -1.02 -2.48 2.48
C VAL A 90 -1.45 -3.13 3.79
N ARG A 91 -1.68 -2.34 4.85
CA ARG A 91 -2.20 -2.85 6.12
C ARG A 91 -3.52 -3.58 5.92
N SER A 92 -4.45 -2.97 5.18
CA SER A 92 -5.76 -3.56 4.93
C SER A 92 -5.67 -4.82 4.07
N SER A 93 -4.70 -4.93 3.16
CA SER A 93 -4.56 -6.12 2.32
C SER A 93 -4.02 -7.34 3.08
N ILE A 94 -3.20 -7.14 4.12
CA ILE A 94 -2.57 -8.24 4.87
C ILE A 94 -3.18 -8.52 6.26
N TYR A 95 -3.82 -7.54 6.92
CA TYR A 95 -4.37 -7.73 8.28
C TYR A 95 -5.72 -8.45 8.27
N GLY A 96 -5.92 -9.41 9.17
CA GLY A 96 -7.14 -10.22 9.20
C GLY A 96 -7.21 -11.16 8.01
N ARG A 97 -8.38 -11.28 7.36
CA ARG A 97 -8.49 -12.06 6.11
C ARG A 97 -7.85 -11.29 4.95
N PRO A 98 -6.79 -11.81 4.29
CA PRO A 98 -6.14 -11.11 3.20
C PRO A 98 -7.09 -10.82 2.04
N GLY A 99 -6.89 -9.68 1.36
CA GLY A 99 -7.77 -9.27 0.27
C GLY A 99 -7.25 -8.10 -0.57
N ALA A 100 -7.78 -7.96 -1.78
CA ALA A 100 -7.38 -6.89 -2.70
C ALA A 100 -7.82 -5.50 -2.19
N CYS A 101 -7.02 -4.48 -2.50
CA CYS A 101 -7.29 -3.09 -2.19
C CYS A 101 -7.20 -2.25 -3.46
N TYR A 102 -8.00 -1.20 -3.56
CA TYR A 102 -8.02 -0.26 -4.67
C TYR A 102 -7.64 1.13 -4.21
N VAL A 103 -6.56 1.68 -4.78
CA VAL A 103 -6.17 3.08 -4.56
C VAL A 103 -6.27 3.82 -5.88
N ASP A 104 -7.17 4.79 -5.92
CA ASP A 104 -7.36 5.68 -7.06
C ASP A 104 -6.46 6.91 -6.88
N ILE A 105 -5.49 7.10 -7.78
CA ILE A 105 -4.57 8.24 -7.76
C ILE A 105 -4.90 9.15 -8.95
N PRO A 106 -5.37 10.39 -8.71
CA PRO A 106 -5.64 11.35 -9.78
C PRO A 106 -4.42 11.59 -10.66
N ALA A 107 -4.62 11.70 -11.97
CA ALA A 107 -3.53 11.95 -12.92
C ALA A 107 -2.74 13.24 -12.62
N ASP A 108 -3.44 14.28 -12.17
CA ASP A 108 -2.84 15.56 -11.82
C ASP A 108 -1.80 15.44 -10.71
N PHE A 109 -1.96 14.46 -9.81
CA PHE A 109 -1.04 14.25 -8.68
C PHE A 109 0.28 13.62 -9.11
N VAL A 110 0.34 12.99 -10.28
CA VAL A 110 1.54 12.31 -10.76
C VAL A 110 2.62 13.32 -11.18
N ASN A 111 2.21 14.36 -11.91
CA ASN A 111 3.14 15.33 -12.50
C ASN A 111 3.36 16.57 -11.60
N LEU A 112 2.54 16.76 -10.57
CA LEU A 112 2.67 17.91 -9.68
C LEU A 112 3.97 17.80 -8.86
N GLN A 113 4.62 18.94 -8.64
CA GLN A 113 5.78 19.05 -7.77
C GLN A 113 5.38 19.55 -6.39
N VAL A 114 5.95 18.93 -5.35
CA VAL A 114 5.71 19.26 -3.95
C VAL A 114 7.02 19.37 -3.20
N ASN A 115 7.05 20.17 -2.13
CA ASN A 115 8.22 20.30 -1.27
C ASN A 115 8.49 18.97 -0.55
N VAL A 116 9.73 18.48 -0.58
CA VAL A 116 10.12 17.22 0.08
C VAL A 116 9.79 17.24 1.58
N ASN A 117 9.89 18.41 2.24
CA ASN A 117 9.65 18.54 3.67
C ASN A 117 8.17 18.44 4.07
N SER A 118 7.23 18.62 3.14
CA SER A 118 5.79 18.44 3.43
C SER A 118 5.39 16.97 3.45
N ILE A 119 6.22 16.09 2.88
CA ILE A 119 5.92 14.67 2.73
C ILE A 119 6.43 13.89 3.93
N LYS A 120 5.50 13.29 4.66
CA LYS A 120 5.80 12.33 5.72
C LYS A 120 5.56 10.91 5.22
N TYR A 121 6.63 10.20 4.93
CA TYR A 121 6.55 8.78 4.61
C TYR A 121 6.18 7.96 5.85
N MET A 122 5.31 6.98 5.67
CA MET A 122 4.95 6.04 6.72
C MET A 122 5.96 4.90 6.76
N GLU A 123 6.29 4.44 7.96
CA GLU A 123 7.09 3.24 8.15
C GLU A 123 6.41 2.02 7.52
N ARG A 124 7.21 0.98 7.28
CA ARG A 124 6.72 -0.30 6.76
C ARG A 124 5.62 -0.85 7.67
N CYS A 125 4.54 -1.30 7.06
CA CYS A 125 3.50 -2.02 7.78
C CYS A 125 4.06 -3.27 8.46
N MET A 126 3.79 -3.43 9.76
CA MET A 126 4.19 -4.61 10.52
C MET A 126 3.44 -5.86 10.04
N SER A 127 3.97 -7.04 10.35
CA SER A 127 3.25 -8.29 10.12
C SER A 127 1.93 -8.32 10.89
N PRO A 128 0.87 -8.92 10.33
CA PRO A 128 -0.43 -8.95 10.98
C PRO A 128 -0.34 -9.70 12.31
N PRO A 129 -0.98 -9.18 13.38
CA PRO A 129 -0.96 -9.83 14.68
C PRO A 129 -1.66 -11.19 14.62
N ILE A 130 -1.13 -12.16 15.35
CA ILE A 130 -1.75 -13.47 15.49
C ILE A 130 -2.83 -13.36 16.57
N SER A 131 -4.10 -13.40 16.15
CA SER A 131 -5.23 -13.44 17.08
C SER A 131 -5.37 -14.84 17.65
N MET A 132 -5.22 -14.98 18.96
CA MET A 132 -5.47 -16.23 19.67
C MET A 132 -6.95 -16.32 20.07
N ALA A 133 -7.50 -17.52 19.99
CA ALA A 133 -8.81 -17.79 20.58
C ALA A 133 -8.73 -17.78 22.10
N GLU A 134 -9.85 -17.45 22.74
CA GLU A 134 -9.97 -17.46 24.20
C GLU A 134 -9.88 -18.89 24.75
N THR A 135 -9.24 -19.06 25.91
CA THR A 135 -8.88 -20.37 26.46
C THR A 135 -10.10 -21.27 26.67
N SER A 136 -11.22 -20.72 27.14
CA SER A 136 -12.44 -21.51 27.36
C SER A 136 -13.05 -22.04 26.05
N ALA A 137 -13.02 -21.25 24.98
CA ALA A 137 -13.45 -21.68 23.64
C ALA A 137 -12.58 -22.84 23.11
N VAL A 138 -11.25 -22.76 23.31
CA VAL A 138 -10.32 -23.83 22.91
C VAL A 138 -10.59 -25.12 23.69
N CYS A 139 -10.77 -25.03 25.01
CA CYS A 139 -11.13 -26.19 25.85
C CYS A 139 -12.45 -26.83 25.42
N THR A 140 -13.45 -26.01 25.09
CA THR A 140 -14.76 -26.47 24.61
C THR A 140 -14.62 -27.21 23.29
N ALA A 141 -13.91 -26.63 22.31
CA ALA A 141 -13.66 -27.28 21.03
C ALA A 141 -12.90 -28.61 21.19
N ALA A 142 -11.87 -28.65 22.03
CA ALA A 142 -11.10 -29.87 22.32
C ALA A 142 -11.98 -30.97 22.94
N SER A 143 -12.89 -30.61 23.86
CA SER A 143 -13.82 -31.56 24.47
C SER A 143 -14.80 -32.14 23.45
N VAL A 144 -15.36 -31.30 22.56
CA VAL A 144 -16.25 -31.75 21.49
C VAL A 144 -15.53 -32.71 20.53
N ILE A 145 -14.30 -32.40 20.14
CA ILE A 145 -13.49 -33.28 19.28
C ILE A 145 -13.19 -34.60 19.97
N ARG A 146 -12.81 -34.59 21.26
CA ARG A 146 -12.48 -35.79 22.03
C ARG A 146 -13.65 -36.78 22.17
N ASN A 147 -14.87 -36.27 22.30
CA ASN A 147 -16.07 -37.08 22.51
C ASN A 147 -16.77 -37.47 21.20
N ALA A 148 -16.36 -36.92 20.06
CA ALA A 148 -16.94 -37.23 18.76
C ALA A 148 -16.57 -38.66 18.32
N LYS A 149 -17.55 -39.43 17.83
CA LYS A 149 -17.31 -40.79 17.33
C LYS A 149 -16.62 -40.83 15.97
N GLN A 150 -16.90 -39.83 15.11
CA GLN A 150 -16.38 -39.71 13.75
C GLN A 150 -16.13 -38.23 13.40
N PRO A 151 -15.09 -37.59 13.95
CA PRO A 151 -14.81 -36.18 13.70
C PRO A 151 -14.32 -35.95 12.25
N LEU A 152 -14.77 -34.84 11.65
CA LEU A 152 -14.28 -34.34 10.35
C LEU A 152 -13.68 -32.95 10.54
N LEU A 153 -12.47 -32.74 10.03
CA LEU A 153 -11.81 -31.44 10.02
C LEU A 153 -11.73 -30.91 8.57
N ILE A 154 -12.26 -29.71 8.34
CA ILE A 154 -12.18 -29.01 7.05
C ILE A 154 -11.24 -27.82 7.23
N ILE A 155 -10.14 -27.80 6.48
CA ILE A 155 -9.14 -26.73 6.53
C ILE A 155 -9.29 -25.87 5.29
N GLY A 156 -9.55 -24.58 5.48
CA GLY A 156 -9.57 -23.58 4.40
C GLY A 156 -8.16 -23.18 3.97
N LYS A 157 -8.06 -22.60 2.77
CA LYS A 157 -6.83 -21.96 2.27
C LYS A 157 -6.59 -20.61 2.94
#